data_AF-A0A1G9MJJ7-F1
#
_entry.id   AF-A0A1G9MJJ7-F1
#
_cell.length_a   1.000
_cell.length_b   1.000
_cell.length_c   1.000
_cell.angle_alpha   90.00
_cell.angle_beta   90.00
_cell.angle_gamma   90.00
#
_symmetry.space_group_name_H-M   'P 1'
#
loop_
_entity.id
_entity.type
_entity.pdbx_description
1 polymer ?
#
loop_
_entity_poly.entity_id
_entity_poly.type
_entity_poly.pdbx_seq_one_letter_code
_entity_poly.pdbx_strand_id
1 'polypeptide(L)'
;MYCVGVCHRGCVLAGQVCVGPCNGGARRVWASFLRAREVHADAVDRWLAEGGVGEMPLEPVQPDVAWRAGDPLVCGRCRATTRRALLEVDALAAVVSARGDGLRPASRWSRVSGSRPRPVVSPDAELLDVLVGELLDFEDLARERLGCAARVRGARSGVARSRSVAWLVEQLVAVLAVEDLGVVSALRPADAEPVQLVEWSLGWEERLRAAVGEEPEESHARCSACGERSLRWDAGLGAFVCSTCGGHVSEVAERGLVVDEVGA
;
A
#
# COMPACT_ATOMS: atom_id res chain seq x y z
N MET A 1 -4.84 -21.30 10.41
CA MET A 1 -5.19 -22.19 9.29
C MET A 1 -6.69 -22.00 9.00
N TYR A 2 -7.03 -21.04 8.14
CA TYR A 2 -8.42 -20.68 7.84
C TYR A 2 -8.87 -21.42 6.58
N CYS A 3 -9.89 -22.28 6.71
CA CYS A 3 -10.57 -22.87 5.56
C CYS A 3 -11.38 -21.78 4.85
N VAL A 4 -10.84 -21.25 3.76
CA VAL A 4 -11.60 -20.39 2.86
C VAL A 4 -12.47 -21.26 1.95
N GLY A 5 -13.71 -21.49 2.36
CA GLY A 5 -14.84 -21.82 1.49
C GLY A 5 -14.88 -23.22 0.85
N VAL A 6 -15.96 -23.94 1.11
CA VAL A 6 -16.39 -25.10 0.32
C VAL A 6 -17.03 -24.59 -0.97
N CYS A 7 -16.50 -24.96 -2.15
CA CYS A 7 -17.15 -24.71 -3.44
C CYS A 7 -16.90 -25.85 -4.45
N HIS A 8 -17.96 -26.23 -5.17
CA HIS A 8 -18.09 -27.43 -5.98
C HIS A 8 -17.33 -27.46 -7.33
N ARG A 9 -16.45 -26.50 -7.63
CA ARG A 9 -15.55 -26.53 -8.80
C ARG A 9 -14.22 -25.86 -8.49
N GLY A 10 -13.20 -26.66 -8.21
CA GLY A 10 -11.81 -26.22 -8.10
C GLY A 10 -11.43 -25.68 -6.72
N CYS A 11 -11.15 -26.58 -5.78
CA CYS A 11 -10.48 -26.25 -4.52
C CYS A 11 -9.12 -25.61 -4.82
N VAL A 12 -9.00 -24.29 -4.62
CA VAL A 12 -7.70 -23.64 -4.44
C VAL A 12 -7.49 -23.60 -2.93
N LEU A 13 -6.65 -24.49 -2.41
CA LEU A 13 -6.28 -24.50 -0.99
C LEU A 13 -5.76 -23.10 -0.60
N ALA A 14 -6.02 -22.63 0.62
CA ALA A 14 -5.63 -21.29 1.08
C ALA A 14 -4.12 -20.98 0.93
N GLY A 15 -3.26 -22.00 0.76
CA GLY A 15 -1.84 -21.87 0.43
C GLY A 15 -1.50 -21.79 -1.07
N GLN A 16 -2.49 -21.71 -1.95
CA GLN A 16 -2.30 -21.65 -3.41
C GLN A 16 -2.77 -20.34 -4.02
N VAL A 17 -3.26 -19.38 -3.23
CA VAL A 17 -3.74 -18.08 -3.75
C VAL A 17 -2.63 -17.04 -3.62
N CYS A 18 -2.41 -16.25 -4.66
CA CYS A 18 -1.39 -15.21 -4.63
C CYS A 18 -1.69 -14.18 -3.53
N VAL A 19 -0.70 -13.93 -2.66
CA VAL A 19 -0.83 -12.95 -1.57
C VAL A 19 -0.72 -11.49 -2.05
N GLY A 20 -0.24 -11.27 -3.28
CA GLY A 20 -0.04 -9.95 -3.87
C GLY A 20 -1.31 -9.24 -4.40
N PRO A 21 -1.16 -8.00 -4.90
CA PRO A 21 -2.26 -7.10 -5.26
C PRO A 21 -3.13 -7.60 -6.42
N CYS A 22 -2.68 -8.60 -7.18
CA CYS A 22 -3.47 -9.21 -8.25
C CYS A 22 -4.79 -9.83 -7.75
N ASN A 23 -4.88 -10.18 -6.46
CA ASN A 23 -6.10 -10.67 -5.82
C ASN A 23 -6.78 -9.60 -4.94
N GLY A 24 -6.35 -8.34 -4.98
CA GLY A 24 -6.89 -7.27 -4.13
C GLY A 24 -8.39 -7.03 -4.37
N GLY A 25 -8.82 -7.03 -5.63
CA GLY A 25 -10.24 -6.94 -5.98
C GLY A 25 -11.05 -8.12 -5.44
N ALA A 26 -10.57 -9.34 -5.69
CA ALA A 26 -11.15 -10.57 -5.19
C ALA A 26 -11.32 -10.57 -3.66
N ARG A 27 -10.28 -10.14 -2.92
CA ARG A 27 -10.34 -10.00 -1.46
C ARG A 27 -11.34 -8.97 -0.99
N ARG A 28 -11.44 -7.81 -1.65
CA ARG A 28 -12.42 -6.78 -1.27
C ARG A 28 -13.85 -7.28 -1.45
N VAL A 29 -14.13 -7.95 -2.57
CA VAL A 29 -15.45 -8.55 -2.83
C VAL A 29 -15.76 -9.61 -1.77
N TRP A 30 -14.80 -10.50 -1.50
CA TRP A 30 -14.97 -11.55 -0.49
C TRP A 30 -15.16 -10.97 0.93
N ALA A 31 -14.37 -9.98 1.32
CA ALA A 31 -14.52 -9.29 2.60
C ALA A 31 -15.87 -8.57 2.72
N SER A 32 -16.38 -7.98 1.62
CA SER A 32 -17.71 -7.39 1.59
C SER A 32 -18.80 -8.44 1.81
N PHE A 33 -18.66 -9.63 1.20
CA PHE A 33 -19.56 -10.74 1.42
C PHE A 33 -19.52 -11.26 2.87
N LEU A 34 -18.33 -11.40 3.46
CA LEU A 34 -18.20 -11.82 4.86
C LEU A 34 -18.89 -10.84 5.82
N ARG A 35 -18.69 -9.52 5.62
CA ARG A 35 -19.42 -8.50 6.39
C ARG A 35 -20.92 -8.58 6.19
N ALA A 36 -21.38 -8.80 4.96
CA ALA A 36 -22.82 -8.98 4.69
C ALA A 36 -23.39 -10.22 5.39
N ARG A 37 -22.60 -11.30 5.50
CA ARG A 37 -22.98 -12.50 6.27
C ARG A 37 -23.06 -12.26 7.76
N GLU A 38 -22.13 -11.49 8.32
CA GLU A 38 -22.19 -11.08 9.74
C GLU A 38 -23.46 -10.27 10.01
N VAL A 39 -23.73 -9.26 9.17
CA VAL A 39 -24.96 -8.45 9.27
C VAL A 39 -26.23 -9.30 9.10
N HIS A 40 -26.21 -10.28 8.19
CA HIS A 40 -27.33 -11.21 8.02
C HIS A 40 -27.52 -12.10 9.25
N ALA A 41 -26.45 -12.62 9.85
CA ALA A 41 -26.53 -13.42 11.07
C ALA A 41 -27.18 -12.60 12.21
N ASP A 42 -26.73 -11.37 12.42
CA ASP A 42 -27.32 -10.45 13.41
C ASP A 42 -28.80 -10.16 13.12
N ALA A 43 -29.18 -10.05 11.85
CA ALA A 43 -30.56 -9.84 11.44
C ALA A 43 -31.44 -11.07 11.69
N VAL A 44 -30.93 -12.28 11.41
CA VAL A 44 -31.63 -13.55 11.68
C VAL A 44 -31.83 -13.75 13.18
N ASP A 45 -30.80 -13.49 13.98
CA ASP A 45 -30.90 -13.58 15.44
C ASP A 45 -31.97 -12.63 16.00
N ARG A 46 -32.06 -11.42 15.46
CA ARG A 46 -33.11 -10.45 15.82
C ARG A 46 -34.50 -10.93 15.41
N TRP A 47 -34.67 -11.41 14.18
CA TRP A 47 -35.94 -11.94 13.69
C TRP A 47 -36.42 -13.13 14.53
N LEU A 48 -35.51 -14.03 14.94
CA LEU A 48 -35.82 -15.14 15.84
C LEU A 48 -36.24 -14.63 17.24
N ALA A 49 -35.57 -13.62 17.78
CA ALA A 49 -35.92 -13.03 19.07
C ALA A 49 -37.31 -12.35 19.07
N GLU A 50 -37.73 -11.81 17.93
CA GLU A 50 -39.06 -11.21 17.71
C GLU A 50 -40.16 -12.26 17.43
N GLY A 51 -39.86 -13.55 17.60
CA GLY A 51 -40.80 -14.65 17.41
C GLY A 51 -41.02 -15.05 15.95
N GLY A 52 -40.12 -14.65 15.06
CA GLY A 52 -40.20 -14.97 13.63
C GLY A 52 -41.33 -14.24 12.90
N VAL A 53 -41.75 -13.08 13.42
CA VAL A 53 -42.82 -12.27 12.81
C VAL A 53 -42.25 -11.42 11.68
N GLY A 54 -42.86 -11.50 10.49
CA GLY A 54 -42.44 -10.75 9.30
C GLY A 54 -41.60 -11.55 8.31
N GLU A 55 -41.04 -10.87 7.32
CA GLU A 55 -40.19 -11.50 6.31
C GLU A 55 -38.82 -11.90 6.89
N MET A 56 -38.41 -13.14 6.64
CA MET A 56 -37.09 -13.63 7.02
C MET A 56 -36.01 -12.83 6.28
N PRO A 57 -34.92 -12.39 6.97
CA PRO A 57 -33.81 -11.71 6.33
C PRO A 57 -33.27 -12.51 5.13
N LEU A 58 -33.05 -11.84 4.00
CA LEU A 58 -32.53 -12.49 2.79
C LEU A 58 -31.06 -12.87 2.97
N GLU A 59 -30.71 -14.09 2.57
CA GLU A 59 -29.34 -14.59 2.62
C GLU A 59 -28.45 -13.83 1.61
N PRO A 60 -27.27 -13.32 2.03
CA PRO A 60 -26.32 -12.71 1.12
C PRO A 60 -25.86 -13.68 0.04
N VAL A 61 -25.92 -13.25 -1.23
CA VAL A 61 -25.46 -14.07 -2.35
C VAL A 61 -23.93 -14.20 -2.29
N GLN A 62 -23.44 -15.44 -2.33
CA GLN A 62 -22.01 -15.70 -2.41
C GLN A 62 -21.46 -15.20 -3.75
N PRO A 63 -20.41 -14.36 -3.74
CA PRO A 63 -19.85 -13.83 -4.98
C PRO A 63 -19.05 -14.92 -5.71
N ASP A 64 -19.18 -14.95 -7.03
CA ASP A 64 -18.28 -15.73 -7.91
C ASP A 64 -17.02 -14.90 -8.17
N VAL A 65 -15.89 -15.38 -7.65
CA VAL A 65 -14.62 -14.64 -7.65
C VAL A 65 -13.50 -15.51 -8.22
N ALA A 66 -12.87 -15.03 -9.29
CA ALA A 66 -11.70 -15.68 -9.87
C ALA A 66 -10.43 -15.35 -9.06
N TRP A 67 -9.87 -16.36 -8.38
CA TRP A 67 -8.62 -16.24 -7.64
C TRP A 67 -7.42 -16.57 -8.52
N ARG A 68 -6.39 -15.71 -8.48
CA ARG A 68 -5.10 -16.01 -9.11
C ARG A 68 -4.24 -16.85 -8.17
N ALA A 69 -3.70 -17.95 -8.68
CA ALA A 69 -2.81 -18.81 -7.92
C ALA A 69 -1.46 -18.12 -7.60
N GLY A 70 -0.91 -18.42 -6.42
CA GLY A 70 0.46 -18.11 -6.02
C GLY A 70 1.44 -19.17 -6.53
N ASP A 71 2.74 -18.85 -6.50
CA ASP A 71 3.81 -19.83 -6.74
C ASP A 71 5.12 -19.43 -6.03
N PRO A 72 5.36 -19.83 -4.76
CA PRO A 72 4.41 -20.52 -3.87
C PRO A 72 3.33 -19.57 -3.30
N LEU A 73 3.73 -18.44 -2.70
CA LEU A 73 2.79 -17.44 -2.16
C LEU A 73 2.49 -16.30 -3.12
N VAL A 74 3.43 -15.95 -4.01
CA VAL A 74 3.31 -14.78 -4.90
C VAL A 74 3.47 -15.19 -6.36
N CYS A 75 2.47 -14.89 -7.19
CA CYS A 75 2.51 -15.19 -8.62
C CYS A 75 3.65 -14.44 -9.32
N GLY A 76 4.12 -14.95 -10.47
CA GLY A 76 5.21 -14.34 -11.24
C GLY A 76 4.98 -12.85 -11.60
N ARG A 77 3.73 -12.45 -11.87
CA ARG A 77 3.39 -11.06 -12.15
C ARG A 77 3.63 -10.15 -10.95
N CYS A 78 3.11 -10.53 -9.77
CA CYS A 78 3.32 -9.74 -8.55
C CYS A 78 4.79 -9.71 -8.15
N ARG A 79 5.54 -10.81 -8.35
CA ARG A 79 7.00 -10.85 -8.16
C ARG A 79 7.72 -9.81 -9.02
N ALA A 80 7.41 -9.78 -10.32
CA ALA A 80 8.00 -8.82 -11.25
C ALA A 80 7.63 -7.37 -10.87
N THR A 81 6.38 -7.15 -10.45
CA THR A 81 5.91 -5.85 -9.96
C THR A 81 6.68 -5.40 -8.73
N THR A 82 6.84 -6.26 -7.71
CA THR A 82 7.62 -5.96 -6.50
C THR A 82 9.08 -5.70 -6.83
N ARG A 83 9.70 -6.48 -7.72
CA ARG A 83 11.07 -6.25 -8.18
C ARG A 83 11.23 -4.84 -8.77
N ARG A 84 10.34 -4.47 -9.69
CA ARG A 84 10.34 -3.15 -10.32
C ARG A 84 10.17 -2.05 -9.27
N ALA A 85 9.18 -2.20 -8.39
CA ALA A 85 8.89 -1.22 -7.35
C ALA A 85 10.09 -1.00 -6.41
N LEU A 86 10.77 -2.06 -5.98
CA LEU A 86 11.97 -1.95 -5.14
C LEU A 86 13.11 -1.18 -5.83
N LEU A 87 13.36 -1.44 -7.11
CA LEU A 87 14.38 -0.74 -7.89
C LEU A 87 14.01 0.73 -8.09
N GLU A 88 12.72 1.00 -8.34
CA GLU A 88 12.18 2.34 -8.49
C GLU A 88 12.29 3.14 -7.18
N VAL A 89 11.98 2.51 -6.04
CA VAL A 89 12.14 3.09 -4.71
C VAL A 89 13.59 3.54 -4.48
N ASP A 90 14.59 2.73 -4.85
CA ASP A 90 16.00 3.13 -4.71
C ASP A 90 16.36 4.33 -5.60
N ALA A 91 15.88 4.32 -6.84
CA ALA A 91 16.12 5.40 -7.80
C ALA A 91 15.47 6.71 -7.35
N LEU A 92 14.18 6.68 -6.99
CA LEU A 92 13.45 7.86 -6.51
C LEU A 92 14.02 8.39 -5.20
N ALA A 93 14.40 7.49 -4.26
CA ALA A 93 15.04 7.90 -3.02
C ALA A 93 16.42 8.57 -3.26
N ALA A 94 17.15 8.18 -4.30
CA ALA A 94 18.36 8.88 -4.72
C ALA A 94 18.04 10.29 -5.26
N VAL A 95 16.96 10.47 -6.02
CA VAL A 95 16.50 11.77 -6.51
C VAL A 95 16.07 12.68 -5.35
N VAL A 96 15.25 12.18 -4.42
CA VAL A 96 14.84 12.92 -3.21
C VAL A 96 16.08 13.32 -2.39
N SER A 97 17.02 12.40 -2.19
CA SER A 97 18.27 12.69 -1.47
C SER A 97 19.10 13.78 -2.17
N ALA A 98 19.19 13.77 -3.51
CA ALA A 98 19.94 14.77 -4.27
C ALA A 98 19.28 16.15 -4.25
N ARG A 99 17.94 16.23 -4.15
CA ARG A 99 17.22 17.50 -3.95
C ARG A 99 17.45 18.09 -2.55
N GLY A 100 17.67 17.22 -1.57
CA GLY A 100 17.89 17.56 -0.17
C GLY A 100 19.26 18.19 0.17
N ASP A 101 20.16 18.38 -0.79
CA ASP A 101 21.54 18.88 -0.56
C ASP A 101 21.64 20.34 -0.07
N GLY A 102 20.52 21.05 0.10
CA GLY A 102 20.50 22.41 0.63
C GLY A 102 19.71 22.52 1.92
N LEU A 103 20.40 22.52 3.07
CA LEU A 103 19.91 23.10 4.32
C LEU A 103 19.00 24.30 4.00
N ARG A 104 17.72 24.28 4.39
CA ARG A 104 16.94 25.52 4.33
C ARG A 104 17.70 26.55 5.16
N PRO A 105 18.12 27.70 4.59
CA PRO A 105 18.63 28.76 5.43
C PRO A 105 17.53 29.08 6.44
N ALA A 106 17.86 29.03 7.73
CA ALA A 106 16.97 29.52 8.77
C ALA A 106 16.43 30.87 8.28
N SER A 107 15.10 31.02 8.21
CA SER A 107 14.49 32.21 7.64
C SER A 107 15.16 33.45 8.25
N ARG A 108 15.39 34.51 7.47
CA ARG A 108 16.09 35.72 7.97
C ARG A 108 15.43 36.36 9.21
N TRP A 109 14.23 35.89 9.56
CA TRP A 109 13.37 36.31 10.65
C TRP A 109 13.44 35.41 11.90
N SER A 110 14.11 34.25 11.85
CA SER A 110 14.28 33.37 13.02
C SER A 110 15.57 33.62 13.82
N ARG A 111 16.34 34.65 13.45
CA ARG A 111 17.62 34.99 14.07
C ARG A 111 17.38 35.86 15.31
N VAL A 112 17.17 35.24 16.47
CA VAL A 112 17.36 35.89 17.78
C VAL A 112 18.86 35.91 18.07
N SER A 113 19.41 37.07 18.40
CA SER A 113 20.84 37.23 18.70
C SER A 113 21.26 36.25 19.81
N GLY A 114 22.18 35.32 19.50
CA GLY A 114 22.79 34.43 20.49
C GLY A 114 22.44 32.93 20.42
N SER A 115 21.51 32.48 19.57
CA SER A 115 21.23 31.04 19.43
C SER A 115 21.89 30.44 18.16
N ARG A 116 22.65 29.35 18.33
CA ARG A 116 23.05 28.49 17.20
C ARG A 116 21.76 27.95 16.56
N PRO A 117 21.56 28.08 15.23
CA PRO A 117 20.39 27.50 14.59
C PRO A 117 20.42 25.99 14.81
N ARG A 118 19.37 25.45 15.44
CA ARG A 118 19.15 24.00 15.42
C ARG A 118 18.85 23.62 13.97
N PRO A 119 19.55 22.64 13.39
CA PRO A 119 19.16 22.11 12.09
C PRO A 119 17.73 21.58 12.22
N VAL A 120 16.81 22.16 11.45
CA VAL A 120 15.47 21.59 11.27
C VAL A 120 15.66 20.51 10.22
N VAL A 121 15.38 19.26 10.58
CA VAL A 121 15.42 18.13 9.62
C VAL A 121 14.40 18.44 8.52
N SER A 122 14.80 18.30 7.26
CA SER A 122 13.84 18.49 6.17
C SER A 122 12.83 17.34 6.18
N PRO A 123 11.56 17.58 5.78
CA PRO A 123 10.58 16.51 5.62
C PRO A 123 11.09 15.35 4.75
N ASP A 124 11.87 15.67 3.71
CA ASP A 124 12.51 14.68 2.83
C ASP A 124 13.55 13.81 3.55
N ALA A 125 14.32 14.39 4.49
CA ALA A 125 15.29 13.65 5.28
C ALA A 125 14.60 12.71 6.27
N GLU A 126 13.51 13.16 6.93
CA GLU A 126 12.70 12.30 7.79
C GLU A 126 12.07 11.15 6.99
N LEU A 127 11.53 11.44 5.80
CA LEU A 127 10.96 10.45 4.90
C LEU A 127 12.00 9.39 4.49
N LEU A 128 13.21 9.81 4.13
CA LEU A 128 14.31 8.92 3.77
C LEU A 128 14.82 8.10 4.95
N ASP A 129 14.87 8.67 6.16
CA ASP A 129 15.27 7.93 7.36
C ASP A 129 14.26 6.83 7.70
N VAL A 130 12.96 7.11 7.60
CA VAL A 130 11.90 6.10 7.79
C VAL A 130 12.01 5.01 6.71
N LEU A 131 12.16 5.39 5.44
CA LEU A 131 12.35 4.45 4.32
C LEU A 131 13.51 3.49 4.59
N VAL A 132 14.66 4.05 4.98
CA VAL A 132 15.88 3.26 5.21
C VAL A 132 15.70 2.37 6.44
N GLY A 133 15.09 2.86 7.52
CA GLY A 133 14.79 2.06 8.71
C GLY A 133 13.95 0.84 8.35
N GLU A 134 12.77 1.05 7.75
CA GLU A 134 11.85 -0.03 7.40
C GLU A 134 12.46 -1.03 6.40
N LEU A 135 13.24 -0.56 5.43
CA LEU A 135 13.93 -1.41 4.46
C LEU A 135 14.97 -2.31 5.14
N LEU A 136 15.74 -1.76 6.07
CA LEU A 136 16.73 -2.52 6.82
C LEU A 136 16.08 -3.53 7.76
N ASP A 137 14.94 -3.19 8.37
CA ASP A 137 14.15 -4.12 9.18
C ASP A 137 13.64 -5.28 8.33
N PHE A 138 13.20 -5.00 7.09
CA PHE A 138 12.81 -6.05 6.13
C PHE A 138 13.96 -7.00 5.82
N GLU A 139 15.15 -6.47 5.50
CA GLU A 139 16.33 -7.29 5.23
C GLU A 139 16.73 -8.11 6.44
N ASP A 140 16.81 -7.50 7.63
CA ASP A 140 17.24 -8.18 8.85
C ASP A 140 16.27 -9.31 9.21
N LEU A 141 14.95 -9.07 9.15
CA LEU A 141 13.92 -10.10 9.38
C LEU A 141 13.96 -11.20 8.31
N ALA A 142 14.13 -10.84 7.04
CA ALA A 142 14.23 -11.81 5.96
C ALA A 142 15.48 -12.69 6.10
N ARG A 143 16.63 -12.10 6.45
CA ARG A 143 17.88 -12.85 6.69
C ARG A 143 17.70 -13.83 7.83
N GLU A 144 17.09 -13.40 8.93
CA GLU A 144 16.79 -14.27 10.08
C GLU A 144 15.93 -15.46 9.67
N ARG A 145 14.81 -15.21 8.98
CA ARG A 145 13.88 -16.26 8.54
C ARG A 145 14.48 -17.20 7.50
N LEU A 146 15.39 -16.72 6.67
CA LEU A 146 16.11 -17.52 5.68
C LEU A 146 17.39 -18.19 6.24
N GLY A 147 17.70 -18.02 7.54
CA GLY A 147 18.91 -18.59 8.15
C GLY A 147 20.23 -18.02 7.58
N CYS A 148 20.18 -16.82 7.02
CA CYS A 148 21.32 -16.14 6.43
C CYS A 148 22.13 -15.39 7.49
N ALA A 149 23.42 -15.14 7.21
CA ALA A 149 24.24 -14.31 8.08
C ALA A 149 23.66 -12.89 8.22
N ALA A 150 23.78 -12.31 9.41
CA ALA A 150 23.34 -10.96 9.70
C ALA A 150 24.03 -9.94 8.77
N ARG A 151 23.33 -8.84 8.50
CA ARG A 151 23.85 -7.74 7.69
C ARG A 151 25.08 -7.11 8.33
N VAL A 152 26.08 -6.78 7.51
CA VAL A 152 27.25 -6.00 7.95
C VAL A 152 26.81 -4.55 8.19
N ARG A 153 26.94 -4.09 9.44
CA ARG A 153 26.60 -2.72 9.85
C ARG A 153 27.74 -1.74 9.48
N GLY A 154 27.40 -0.47 9.22
CA GLY A 154 28.39 0.62 9.11
C GLY A 154 28.46 1.38 7.77
N ALA A 155 27.51 1.20 6.86
CA ALA A 155 27.44 1.99 5.64
C ALA A 155 26.66 3.31 5.84
N ARG A 156 26.99 4.35 5.05
CA ARG A 156 26.16 5.58 4.92
C ARG A 156 24.74 5.19 4.48
N SER A 157 23.73 5.93 4.93
CA SER A 157 22.30 5.60 4.72
C SER A 157 21.96 5.26 3.26
N GLY A 158 22.39 6.07 2.29
CA GLY A 158 22.17 5.78 0.86
C GLY A 158 22.84 4.49 0.36
N VAL A 159 24.07 4.19 0.82
CA VAL A 159 24.77 2.94 0.45
C VAL A 159 24.12 1.72 1.13
N ALA A 160 23.67 1.89 2.37
CA ALA A 160 22.94 0.86 3.10
C ALA A 160 21.63 0.52 2.38
N ARG A 161 20.88 1.54 1.95
CA ARG A 161 19.64 1.41 1.18
C ARG A 161 19.84 0.63 -0.11
N SER A 162 20.74 1.07 -1.00
CA SER A 162 20.93 0.40 -2.30
C SER A 162 21.44 -1.04 -2.14
N ARG A 163 22.27 -1.32 -1.14
CA ARG A 163 22.69 -2.70 -0.82
C ARG A 163 21.52 -3.57 -0.35
N SER A 164 20.65 -3.02 0.49
CA SER A 164 19.48 -3.71 0.99
C SER A 164 18.48 -4.03 -0.12
N VAL A 165 18.19 -3.04 -0.97
CA VAL A 165 17.38 -3.24 -2.19
C VAL A 165 17.98 -4.31 -3.09
N ALA A 166 19.28 -4.25 -3.36
CA ALA A 166 19.95 -5.23 -4.21
C ALA A 166 19.82 -6.66 -3.63
N TRP A 167 20.05 -6.81 -2.32
CA TRP A 167 19.91 -8.10 -1.65
C TRP A 167 18.47 -8.63 -1.67
N LEU A 168 17.48 -7.78 -1.38
CA LEU A 168 16.06 -8.16 -1.43
C LEU A 168 15.62 -8.54 -2.84
N VAL A 169 16.12 -7.86 -3.88
CA VAL A 169 15.84 -8.20 -5.28
C VAL A 169 16.47 -9.52 -5.69
N GLU A 170 17.69 -9.80 -5.23
CA GLU A 170 18.40 -11.07 -5.48
C GLU A 170 17.67 -12.23 -4.80
N GLN A 171 17.25 -12.05 -3.54
CA GLN A 171 16.56 -13.06 -2.74
C GLN A 171 15.03 -13.04 -2.91
N LEU A 172 14.50 -12.25 -3.84
CA LEU A 172 13.08 -11.91 -3.90
C LEU A 172 12.14 -13.11 -3.90
N VAL A 173 12.52 -14.18 -4.60
CA VAL A 173 11.72 -15.41 -4.66
C VAL A 173 11.63 -16.06 -3.28
N ALA A 174 12.75 -16.19 -2.58
CA ALA A 174 12.80 -16.78 -1.25
C ALA A 174 12.11 -15.88 -0.22
N VAL A 175 12.37 -14.58 -0.26
CA VAL A 175 11.77 -13.57 0.63
C VAL A 175 10.24 -13.56 0.51
N LEU A 176 9.70 -13.55 -0.72
CA LEU A 176 8.26 -13.58 -0.95
C LEU A 176 7.61 -14.94 -0.67
N ALA A 177 8.39 -16.00 -0.45
CA ALA A 177 7.91 -17.30 -0.03
C ALA A 177 7.87 -17.46 1.51
N VAL A 178 8.42 -16.50 2.27
CA VAL A 178 8.33 -16.51 3.73
C VAL A 178 6.93 -16.06 4.16
N GLU A 179 6.21 -16.95 4.83
CA GLU A 179 4.92 -16.63 5.44
C GLU A 179 5.08 -15.61 6.58
N ASP A 180 4.12 -14.69 6.66
CA ASP A 180 4.05 -13.64 7.69
C ASP A 180 5.30 -12.73 7.76
N LEU A 181 6.01 -12.57 6.64
CA LEU A 181 7.09 -11.59 6.53
C LEU A 181 6.52 -10.19 6.29
N GLY A 182 6.55 -9.36 7.33
CA GLY A 182 6.17 -7.96 7.25
C GLY A 182 6.87 -7.12 8.31
N VAL A 183 6.87 -5.81 8.12
CA VAL A 183 7.43 -4.83 9.07
C VAL A 183 6.36 -3.88 9.55
N VAL A 184 6.50 -3.38 10.77
CA VAL A 184 5.65 -2.31 11.28
C VAL A 184 6.08 -1.01 10.62
N SER A 185 5.18 -0.39 9.88
CA SER A 185 5.48 0.90 9.25
C SER A 185 5.27 2.04 10.23
N ALA A 186 6.24 2.94 10.35
CA ALA A 186 6.14 4.14 11.19
C ALA A 186 5.11 5.14 10.65
N LEU A 187 4.67 4.96 9.40
CA LEU A 187 3.66 5.80 8.73
C LEU A 187 2.24 5.29 8.94
N ARG A 188 2.05 4.18 9.66
CA ARG A 188 0.73 3.61 9.99
C ARG A 188 0.40 3.78 11.47
N PRO A 189 -0.88 3.72 11.85
CA PRO A 189 -1.29 3.63 13.25
C PRO A 189 -0.54 2.52 14.00
N ALA A 190 -0.31 2.71 15.30
CA ALA A 190 0.49 1.77 16.11
C ALA A 190 -0.13 0.37 16.23
N ASP A 191 -1.44 0.25 16.01
CA ASP A 191 -2.22 -0.99 16.00
C ASP A 191 -2.38 -1.59 14.60
N ALA A 192 -1.74 -1.01 13.58
CA ALA A 192 -1.82 -1.55 12.22
C ALA A 192 -1.03 -2.85 12.08
N GLU A 193 -1.60 -3.77 11.29
CA GLU A 193 -0.94 -5.02 10.91
C GLU A 193 0.39 -4.78 10.17
N PRO A 194 1.39 -5.67 10.33
CA PRO A 194 2.65 -5.59 9.60
C PRO A 194 2.43 -5.51 8.09
N VAL A 195 3.13 -4.59 7.44
CA VAL A 195 3.06 -4.39 6.00
C VAL A 195 3.93 -5.43 5.33
N GLN A 196 3.40 -6.18 4.36
CA GLN A 196 4.20 -7.14 3.59
C GLN A 196 5.04 -6.44 2.51
N LEU A 197 6.15 -7.07 2.10
CA LEU A 197 7.12 -6.48 1.16
C LEU A 197 6.47 -5.98 -0.15
N VAL A 198 5.49 -6.70 -0.67
CA VAL A 198 4.78 -6.33 -1.90
C VAL A 198 4.05 -4.99 -1.71
N GLU A 199 3.27 -4.87 -0.64
CA GLU A 199 2.50 -3.67 -0.31
C GLU A 199 3.44 -2.51 0.06
N TRP A 200 4.48 -2.80 0.84
CA TRP A 200 5.51 -1.84 1.21
C TRP A 200 6.19 -1.23 -0.03
N SER A 201 6.66 -2.07 -0.96
CA SER A 201 7.37 -1.61 -2.16
C SER A 201 6.52 -0.68 -3.02
N LEU A 202 5.24 -0.99 -3.19
CA LEU A 202 4.30 -0.20 -3.99
C LEU A 202 3.92 1.11 -3.27
N GLY A 203 3.65 1.04 -1.96
CA GLY A 203 3.32 2.21 -1.17
C GLY A 203 4.48 3.20 -1.09
N TRP A 204 5.73 2.72 -1.01
CA TRP A 204 6.91 3.59 -1.03
C TRP A 204 7.23 4.13 -2.42
N GLU A 205 7.01 3.34 -3.47
CA GLU A 205 7.12 3.82 -4.86
C GLU A 205 6.20 5.03 -5.08
N GLU A 206 4.92 4.92 -4.67
CA GLU A 206 3.94 6.00 -4.76
C GLU A 206 4.32 7.24 -3.94
N ARG A 207 4.70 7.07 -2.66
CA ARG A 207 5.14 8.17 -1.79
C ARG A 207 6.35 8.91 -2.34
N LEU A 208 7.32 8.18 -2.89
CA LEU A 208 8.53 8.79 -3.42
C LEU A 208 8.27 9.50 -4.76
N ARG A 209 7.37 8.97 -5.61
CA ARG A 209 6.88 9.70 -6.79
C ARG A 209 6.24 11.03 -6.41
N ALA A 210 5.41 11.01 -5.36
CA ALA A 210 4.81 12.22 -4.83
C ALA A 210 5.87 13.23 -4.36
N ALA A 211 6.87 12.76 -3.59
CA ALA A 211 7.96 13.59 -3.09
C ALA A 211 8.84 14.18 -4.23
N VAL A 212 8.98 13.49 -5.37
CA VAL A 212 9.70 14.03 -6.52
C VAL A 212 8.84 14.94 -7.41
N GLY A 213 7.59 15.24 -7.04
CA GLY A 213 6.71 16.09 -7.84
C GLY A 213 6.32 15.44 -9.16
N GLU A 214 6.30 14.11 -9.22
CA GLU A 214 5.71 13.34 -10.31
C GLU A 214 4.22 13.06 -10.05
N GLU A 215 3.51 13.97 -9.37
CA GLU A 215 2.04 13.91 -9.24
C GLU A 215 1.34 14.77 -10.29
N PRO A 216 0.17 14.36 -10.79
CA PRO A 216 -0.81 15.30 -11.32
C PRO A 216 -1.40 16.12 -10.15
N GLU A 217 -0.97 17.38 -10.02
CA GLU A 217 -1.25 18.22 -8.84
C GLU A 217 -2.75 18.48 -8.57
N GLU A 218 -3.62 18.37 -9.57
CA GLU A 218 -5.07 18.51 -9.45
C GLU A 218 -5.72 17.92 -10.72
N SER A 219 -6.83 17.21 -10.60
CA SER A 219 -7.60 16.80 -11.78
C SER A 219 -8.59 17.91 -12.15
N HIS A 220 -8.60 18.28 -13.44
CA HIS A 220 -9.63 19.16 -13.99
C HIS A 220 -10.96 18.45 -14.29
N ALA A 221 -11.03 17.12 -14.15
CA ALA A 221 -12.25 16.37 -14.37
C ALA A 221 -13.30 16.70 -13.30
N ARG A 222 -14.57 16.70 -13.71
CA ARG A 222 -15.69 16.78 -12.77
C ARG A 222 -15.86 15.46 -12.04
N CYS A 223 -16.09 15.54 -10.73
CA CYS A 223 -16.46 14.38 -9.94
C CYS A 223 -17.76 13.77 -10.50
N SER A 224 -17.76 12.46 -10.78
CA SER A 224 -18.95 11.75 -11.29
C SER A 224 -20.13 11.73 -10.30
N ALA A 225 -19.89 11.97 -9.01
CA ALA A 225 -20.90 11.95 -7.96
C ALA A 225 -21.55 13.32 -7.70
N CYS A 226 -20.78 14.41 -7.74
CA CYS A 226 -21.29 15.76 -7.40
C CYS A 226 -21.11 16.81 -8.51
N GLY A 227 -20.41 16.49 -9.60
CA GLY A 227 -20.19 17.40 -10.73
C GLY A 227 -19.16 18.52 -10.50
N GLU A 228 -18.59 18.61 -9.31
CA GLU A 228 -17.61 19.64 -8.96
C GLU A 228 -16.18 19.27 -9.38
N ARG A 229 -15.38 20.28 -9.72
CA ARG A 229 -13.96 20.14 -10.11
C ARG A 229 -13.05 20.24 -8.90
N SER A 230 -13.21 19.28 -8.01
CA SER A 230 -12.53 19.25 -6.73
C SER A 230 -11.86 17.91 -6.45
N LEU A 231 -11.56 17.15 -7.52
CA LEU A 231 -10.85 15.89 -7.46
C LEU A 231 -9.35 16.13 -7.21
N ARG A 232 -8.85 15.61 -6.09
CA ARG A 232 -7.45 15.68 -5.68
C ARG A 232 -6.88 14.29 -5.52
N TRP A 233 -5.65 14.10 -5.98
CA TRP A 233 -4.97 12.83 -5.77
C TRP A 233 -4.73 12.62 -4.27
N ASP A 234 -5.10 11.44 -3.77
CA ASP A 234 -4.81 11.00 -2.40
C ASP A 234 -3.84 9.82 -2.47
N ALA A 235 -2.57 10.08 -2.19
CA ALA A 235 -1.50 9.07 -2.19
C ALA A 235 -1.63 8.01 -1.08
N GLY A 236 -2.48 8.23 -0.08
CA GLY A 236 -2.84 7.23 0.91
C GLY A 236 -3.83 6.20 0.37
N LEU A 237 -4.68 6.61 -0.58
CA LEU A 237 -5.75 5.81 -1.17
C LEU A 237 -5.46 5.34 -2.61
N GLY A 238 -4.47 5.92 -3.29
CA GLY A 238 -4.14 5.63 -4.69
C GLY A 238 -5.28 5.97 -5.65
N ALA A 239 -6.04 7.03 -5.35
CA ALA A 239 -7.20 7.46 -6.12
C ALA A 239 -7.39 8.97 -6.02
N PHE A 240 -8.12 9.56 -6.98
CA PHE A 240 -8.62 10.92 -6.85
C PHE A 240 -9.81 10.95 -5.90
N VAL A 241 -9.75 11.79 -4.87
CA VAL A 241 -10.81 12.02 -3.90
C VAL A 241 -11.38 13.42 -4.11
N CYS A 242 -12.69 13.51 -4.23
CA CYS A 242 -13.39 14.78 -4.30
C CYS A 242 -13.38 15.45 -2.92
N SER A 243 -12.79 16.64 -2.82
CA SER A 243 -12.75 17.39 -1.55
C SER A 243 -14.12 17.94 -1.13
N THR A 244 -15.12 17.93 -2.02
CA THR A 244 -16.48 18.40 -1.74
C THR A 244 -17.42 17.30 -1.23
N CYS A 245 -17.39 16.11 -1.85
CA CYS A 245 -18.34 15.03 -1.54
C CYS A 245 -17.67 13.73 -1.05
N GLY A 246 -16.34 13.66 -1.03
CA GLY A 246 -15.58 12.48 -0.62
C GLY A 246 -15.64 11.31 -1.61
N GLY A 247 -16.25 11.50 -2.78
CA GLY A 247 -16.29 10.48 -3.84
C GLY A 247 -14.90 10.17 -4.39
N HIS A 248 -14.60 8.90 -4.63
CA HIS A 248 -13.32 8.45 -5.14
C HIS A 248 -13.41 8.03 -6.61
N VAL A 249 -12.41 8.40 -7.39
CA VAL A 249 -12.27 8.11 -8.81
C VAL A 249 -10.88 7.53 -9.03
N SER A 250 -10.78 6.32 -9.60
CA SER A 250 -9.48 5.75 -9.95
C SER A 250 -8.79 6.56 -11.04
N GLU A 251 -7.46 6.51 -11.11
CA GLU A 251 -6.68 7.22 -12.15
C GLU A 251 -7.16 6.92 -13.58
N VAL A 252 -7.52 5.66 -13.88
CA VAL A 252 -8.03 5.27 -15.22
C VAL A 252 -9.39 5.90 -15.51
N ALA A 253 -10.26 5.98 -14.49
CA ALA A 253 -11.59 6.59 -14.63
C ALA A 253 -11.49 8.11 -14.74
N GLU A 254 -10.56 8.74 -14.01
CA GLU A 254 -10.29 10.17 -14.12
C GLU A 254 -9.80 10.53 -15.53
N ARG A 255 -8.86 9.76 -16.09
CA ARG A 255 -8.40 9.96 -17.47
C ARG A 255 -9.52 9.83 -18.50
N GLY A 256 -10.48 8.93 -18.27
CA GLY A 256 -11.68 8.80 -19.10
C GLY A 256 -12.53 10.07 -19.06
N LEU A 257 -12.79 10.60 -17.85
CA LEU A 257 -13.56 11.83 -17.66
C LEU A 257 -12.88 13.05 -18.30
N VAL A 258 -11.55 13.16 -18.24
CA VAL A 258 -10.81 14.24 -18.92
C VAL A 258 -10.96 14.14 -20.44
N VAL A 259 -10.88 12.94 -21.01
CA VAL A 259 -11.00 12.73 -22.47
C VAL A 259 -12.42 13.04 -22.95
N ASP A 260 -13.44 12.62 -22.21
CA ASP A 260 -14.85 12.90 -22.52
C ASP A 260 -15.17 14.40 -22.50
N GLU A 261 -14.52 15.17 -21.61
CA GLU A 261 -14.70 16.63 -21.52
C GLU A 261 -13.96 17.40 -22.62
N VAL A 262 -12.84 16.89 -23.16
CA VAL A 262 -12.10 17.54 -24.26
C VAL A 262 -12.73 17.22 -25.63
N GLY A 263 -13.51 16.14 -25.71
CA GLY A 263 -14.24 15.72 -26.90
C GLY A 263 -15.66 16.32 -27.05
N ALA A 264 -16.13 17.10 -26.08
CA ALA A 264 -17.45 17.75 -26.05
C ALA A 264 -17.35 19.26 -26.29
#